data_AF-A0A966QPP1-F1
#
_entry.id   AF-A0A966QPP1-F1
#
_cell.length_a   1.000
_cell.length_b   1.000
_cell.length_c   1.000
_cell.angle_alpha   90.00
_cell.angle_beta   90.00
_cell.angle_gamma   90.00
#
_symmetry.space_group_name_H-M   'P 1'
#
loop_
_entity.id
_entity.type
_entity.pdbx_description
1 polymer ?
#
loop_
_entity_poly.entity_id
_entity_poly.type
_entity_poly.pdbx_seq_one_letter_code
_entity_poly.pdbx_strand_id
1 'polypeptide(L)'
;MPAALKKLRAGGSTTGDGPFLFNADAARIGRGPTPGTLNGYPLAATNQVPSNLTKGSSSGVCSALLMGDFSQAMVGFWGNGLEITVGEDQDDFSKALTSVRGIVSYDVAVRDPKSFAAILDITT
;
A
#
# COMPACT_ATOMS: atom_id res chain seq x y z
N MET A 1 5.45 -9.22 -18.02
CA MET A 1 5.20 -9.50 -16.59
C MET A 1 6.53 -9.89 -15.95
N PRO A 2 7.05 -9.16 -14.94
CA PRO A 2 8.36 -9.41 -14.32
C PRO A 2 8.40 -10.76 -13.59
N ALA A 3 9.60 -11.33 -13.44
CA ALA A 3 9.85 -12.74 -13.15
C ALA A 3 9.53 -13.21 -11.71
N ALA A 4 9.37 -12.33 -10.73
CA ALA A 4 9.10 -12.75 -9.34
C ALA A 4 7.66 -13.09 -9.01
N LEU A 5 6.70 -12.77 -9.87
CA LEU A 5 5.33 -13.27 -9.69
C LEU A 5 5.29 -14.81 -9.81
N LYS A 6 6.37 -15.46 -10.28
CA LYS A 6 6.47 -16.91 -10.51
C LYS A 6 6.73 -17.73 -9.23
N LYS A 7 7.01 -17.12 -8.07
CA LYS A 7 7.48 -17.84 -6.87
C LYS A 7 6.43 -18.07 -5.76
N LEU A 8 5.18 -17.63 -5.93
CA LEU A 8 4.13 -17.78 -4.90
C LEU A 8 2.95 -18.61 -5.42
N ARG A 9 3.11 -19.94 -5.56
CA ARG A 9 2.07 -20.89 -6.02
C ARG A 9 1.68 -21.88 -4.93
N ALA A 10 0.38 -22.19 -4.80
CA ALA A 10 -0.12 -23.27 -3.97
C ALA A 10 0.17 -24.61 -4.66
N GLY A 11 1.19 -25.34 -4.21
CA GLY A 11 1.53 -26.67 -4.77
C GLY A 11 3.00 -26.92 -5.08
N GLY A 12 3.89 -25.93 -4.95
CA GLY A 12 5.33 -26.09 -5.16
C GLY A 12 5.87 -25.46 -6.44
N SER A 13 7.17 -25.61 -6.66
CA SER A 13 7.95 -24.83 -7.64
C SER A 13 7.95 -25.38 -9.07
N THR A 14 7.35 -26.53 -9.34
CA THR A 14 7.34 -27.13 -10.68
C THR A 14 6.35 -26.43 -11.62
N THR A 15 6.64 -26.49 -12.92
CA THR A 15 5.80 -25.93 -13.97
C THR A 15 4.55 -26.79 -14.11
N GLY A 16 3.47 -26.41 -13.41
CA GLY A 16 2.18 -27.12 -13.46
C GLY A 16 1.40 -27.11 -12.15
N ASP A 17 2.04 -26.83 -11.01
CA ASP A 17 1.50 -27.13 -9.69
C ASP A 17 0.76 -25.95 -9.03
N GLY A 18 -0.41 -25.61 -9.58
CA GLY A 18 -1.49 -24.97 -8.84
C GLY A 18 -1.63 -23.43 -8.87
N PRO A 19 -2.76 -22.92 -8.35
CA PRO A 19 -3.12 -21.50 -8.39
C PRO A 19 -2.15 -20.64 -7.58
N PHE A 20 -1.88 -19.40 -8.02
CA PHE A 20 -1.08 -18.45 -7.25
C PHE A 20 -1.66 -18.23 -5.84
N LEU A 21 -0.81 -18.14 -4.82
CA LEU A 21 -1.22 -17.89 -3.43
C LEU A 21 -1.97 -16.55 -3.28
N PHE A 22 -1.71 -15.60 -4.19
CA PHE A 22 -2.38 -14.32 -4.26
C PHE A 22 -2.47 -13.83 -5.71
N ASN A 23 -3.47 -13.01 -6.03
CA ASN A 23 -3.66 -12.38 -7.34
C ASN A 23 -4.42 -11.05 -7.22
N ALA A 24 -3.84 -9.95 -7.69
CA ALA A 24 -4.49 -8.63 -7.66
C ALA A 24 -5.47 -8.39 -8.82
N ASP A 25 -5.54 -9.30 -9.80
CA ASP A 25 -6.40 -9.17 -10.97
C ASP A 25 -7.86 -9.58 -10.64
N ALA A 26 -8.70 -8.58 -10.37
CA ALA A 26 -10.13 -8.73 -10.12
C ALA A 26 -10.95 -9.05 -11.39
N ALA A 27 -10.35 -8.99 -12.58
CA ALA A 27 -11.03 -9.13 -13.87
C ALA A 27 -10.78 -10.50 -14.55
N ARG A 28 -10.06 -11.42 -13.90
CA ARG A 28 -9.87 -12.79 -14.43
C ARG A 28 -11.15 -13.59 -14.31
N ILE A 29 -11.90 -13.61 -15.42
CA ILE A 29 -13.03 -14.51 -15.68
C ILE A 29 -12.62 -15.94 -15.32
N GLY A 30 -13.32 -16.56 -14.37
CA GLY A 30 -13.14 -17.97 -13.98
C GLY A 30 -12.25 -18.23 -12.76
N ARG A 31 -11.70 -17.20 -12.11
CA ARG A 31 -10.99 -17.35 -10.83
C ARG A 31 -11.70 -16.53 -9.77
N GLY A 32 -12.37 -17.19 -8.83
CA GLY A 32 -13.15 -16.55 -7.75
C GLY A 32 -12.33 -15.46 -7.02
N PRO A 33 -13.00 -14.51 -6.35
CA PRO A 33 -12.36 -13.37 -5.72
C PRO A 33 -11.17 -13.86 -4.91
N THR A 34 -9.98 -13.41 -5.29
CA THR A 34 -8.73 -13.75 -4.61
C THR A 34 -8.96 -13.60 -3.10
N PRO A 35 -8.48 -14.52 -2.25
CA PRO A 35 -8.56 -14.29 -0.83
C PRO A 35 -7.87 -12.96 -0.57
N GLY A 36 -8.60 -11.96 -0.06
CA GLY A 36 -8.03 -10.70 0.44
C GLY A 36 -7.19 -10.93 1.71
N THR A 37 -6.66 -12.14 1.85
CA THR A 37 -6.02 -12.70 3.02
C THR A 37 -4.90 -13.64 2.58
N LEU A 38 -3.73 -13.54 3.21
CA LEU A 38 -2.63 -14.50 3.08
C LEU A 38 -2.40 -15.12 4.44
N ASN A 39 -2.36 -16.47 4.50
CA ASN A 39 -2.19 -17.19 5.77
C ASN A 39 -3.25 -16.81 6.85
N GLY A 40 -4.48 -16.51 6.42
CA GLY A 40 -5.57 -16.07 7.31
C GLY A 40 -5.54 -14.60 7.71
N TYR A 41 -4.50 -13.83 7.36
CA TYR A 41 -4.39 -12.41 7.66
C TYR A 41 -4.79 -11.55 6.47
N PRO A 42 -5.54 -10.44 6.65
CA PRO A 42 -5.85 -9.51 5.57
C PRO A 42 -4.61 -9.00 4.85
N LEU A 43 -4.71 -8.87 3.53
CA LEU A 43 -3.65 -8.36 2.66
C LEU A 43 -4.17 -7.15 1.87
N ALA A 44 -3.40 -6.06 1.90
CA ALA A 44 -3.64 -4.86 1.10
C ALA A 44 -2.40 -4.52 0.27
N ALA A 45 -2.61 -3.98 -0.92
CA ALA A 45 -1.54 -3.49 -1.79
C ALA A 45 -1.65 -1.96 -1.93
N THR A 46 -0.52 -1.27 -1.86
CA THR A 46 -0.43 0.19 -2.03
C THR A 46 0.86 0.57 -2.73
N ASN A 47 0.84 1.67 -3.47
CA ASN A 47 2.03 2.25 -4.09
C ASN A 47 2.91 3.04 -3.10
N GLN A 48 2.44 3.27 -1.88
CA GLN A 48 3.20 3.96 -0.82
C GLN A 48 4.28 3.07 -0.21
N VAL A 49 4.20 1.76 -0.42
CA VAL A 49 5.24 0.80 0.02
C VAL A 49 6.29 0.68 -1.09
N PRO A 50 7.59 0.87 -0.78
CA PRO A 50 8.63 0.93 -1.81
C PRO A 50 8.90 -0.41 -2.49
N SER A 51 9.19 -0.35 -3.79
CA SER A 51 9.53 -1.51 -4.63
C SER A 51 10.91 -1.41 -5.31
N ASN A 52 11.75 -0.46 -4.87
CA ASN A 52 13.03 -0.10 -5.49
C ASN A 52 14.18 -0.02 -4.46
N LEU A 53 14.11 -0.85 -3.42
CA LEU A 53 15.11 -0.90 -2.36
C LEU A 53 16.38 -1.63 -2.81
N THR A 54 17.46 -1.42 -2.06
CA THR A 54 18.76 -2.10 -2.23
C THR A 54 19.10 -2.89 -0.97
N LYS A 55 19.46 -4.17 -1.11
CA LYS A 55 19.99 -5.00 -0.01
C LYS A 55 21.13 -5.87 -0.50
N GLY A 56 22.31 -5.67 0.09
CA GLY A 56 23.53 -6.36 -0.35
C GLY A 56 23.85 -6.03 -1.81
N SER A 57 24.01 -7.06 -2.64
CA SER A 57 24.27 -6.91 -4.08
C SER A 57 23.01 -6.68 -4.93
N SER A 58 21.81 -6.84 -4.37
CA SER A 58 20.55 -6.56 -5.06
C SER A 58 20.25 -5.07 -5.00
N SER A 59 20.52 -4.34 -6.09
CA SER A 59 20.38 -2.88 -6.16
C SER A 59 19.12 -2.46 -6.94
N GLY A 60 18.23 -1.69 -6.31
CA GLY A 60 17.03 -1.13 -6.95
C GLY A 60 15.95 -2.15 -7.35
N VAL A 61 16.08 -3.41 -6.93
CA VAL A 61 15.21 -4.53 -7.34
C VAL A 61 14.49 -5.20 -6.16
N CYS A 62 14.66 -4.66 -4.95
CA CYS A 62 14.02 -5.20 -3.75
C CYS A 62 12.72 -4.46 -3.45
N SER A 63 11.68 -5.21 -3.11
CA SER A 63 10.38 -4.71 -2.65
C SER A 63 10.17 -4.97 -1.17
N ALA A 64 9.36 -4.11 -0.55
CA ALA A 64 8.98 -4.24 0.85
C ALA A 64 7.61 -4.88 1.04
N LEU A 65 7.44 -5.59 2.14
CA LEU A 65 6.14 -5.98 2.70
C LEU A 65 6.15 -5.67 4.19
N LEU A 66 5.08 -5.04 4.66
CA LEU A 66 4.86 -4.72 6.06
C LEU A 66 3.77 -5.62 6.60
N MET A 67 3.99 -6.15 7.80
CA MET A 67 3.02 -6.91 8.56
C MET A 67 2.95 -6.35 9.98
N GLY A 68 1.75 -6.26 10.54
CA GLY A 68 1.61 -5.89 11.94
C GLY A 68 0.17 -5.70 12.37
N ASP A 69 0.01 -5.43 13.66
CA ASP A 69 -1.27 -5.03 14.25
C ASP A 69 -1.45 -3.51 14.12
N PHE A 70 -2.18 -3.07 13.09
CA PHE A 70 -2.44 -1.66 12.84
C PHE A 70 -3.34 -1.01 13.91
N SER A 71 -3.94 -1.75 14.84
CA SER A 71 -4.57 -1.14 16.02
C SER A 71 -3.54 -0.49 16.97
N GLN A 72 -2.24 -0.83 16.82
CA GLN A 72 -1.13 -0.18 17.51
C GLN A 72 -0.57 1.04 16.77
N ALA A 73 -1.08 1.36 15.57
CA ALA A 73 -0.79 2.61 14.88
C ALA A 73 -1.90 3.62 15.19
N MET A 74 -1.51 4.77 15.75
CA MET A 74 -2.42 5.87 16.06
C MET A 74 -2.30 6.92 14.98
N VAL A 75 -3.43 7.34 14.42
CA VAL A 75 -3.50 8.51 13.53
C VAL A 75 -4.16 9.64 14.31
N GLY A 76 -3.41 10.71 14.54
CA GLY A 76 -3.94 11.95 15.10
C GLY A 76 -4.42 12.85 13.97
N PHE A 77 -5.54 13.53 14.17
CA PHE A 77 -5.97 14.62 13.30
C PHE A 77 -6.00 15.91 14.12
N TRP A 78 -5.61 17.00 13.47
CA TRP A 78 -5.69 18.35 14.03
C TRP A 78 -6.90 19.04 13.39
N GLY A 79 -7.55 19.91 14.15
CA GLY A 79 -8.81 20.53 13.71
C GLY A 79 -9.91 19.49 13.49
N ASN A 80 -10.73 19.71 12.46
CA ASN A 80 -11.86 18.82 12.13
C ASN A 80 -11.49 17.71 11.11
N GLY A 81 -10.20 17.45 10.90
CA GLY A 81 -9.71 16.48 9.92
C GLY A 81 -9.49 17.09 8.55
N LEU A 82 -10.54 17.16 7.71
CA LEU A 82 -10.50 17.82 6.41
C LEU A 82 -11.19 19.18 6.49
N GLU A 83 -10.41 20.23 6.31
CA GLU A 83 -10.90 21.61 6.29
C GLU A 83 -10.99 22.08 4.84
N ILE A 84 -12.21 22.39 4.40
CA ILE A 84 -12.48 22.91 3.06
C ILE A 84 -12.92 24.36 3.18
N THR A 85 -12.30 25.24 2.41
CA THR A 85 -12.66 26.66 2.36
C THR A 85 -12.56 27.15 0.92
N VAL A 86 -13.53 27.97 0.52
CA VAL A 86 -13.46 28.69 -0.76
C VAL A 86 -12.60 29.93 -0.54
N GLY A 87 -11.67 30.21 -1.46
CA GLY A 87 -10.80 31.37 -1.33
C GLY A 87 -11.59 32.67 -1.37
N GLU A 88 -11.50 33.47 -0.31
CA GLU A 88 -12.12 34.80 -0.22
C GLU A 88 -11.12 35.94 -0.48
N ASP A 89 -9.82 35.63 -0.52
CA ASP A 89 -8.74 36.59 -0.25
C ASP A 89 -7.73 36.76 -1.39
N GLN A 90 -8.12 36.55 -2.65
CA GLN A 90 -7.20 36.58 -3.81
C GLN A 90 -7.80 37.30 -5.03
N ASP A 91 -6.95 37.56 -6.03
CA ASP A 91 -7.33 38.18 -7.31
C ASP A 91 -8.21 37.29 -8.21
N ASP A 92 -8.63 36.12 -7.73
CA ASP A 92 -9.49 35.14 -8.38
C ASP A 92 -10.72 35.79 -9.02
N PHE A 93 -11.39 36.72 -8.32
CA PHE A 93 -12.54 37.44 -8.86
C PHE A 93 -12.18 38.26 -10.11
N SER A 94 -11.04 38.95 -10.11
CA SER A 94 -10.56 39.73 -11.26
C SER A 94 -10.18 38.87 -12.47
N LYS A 95 -9.90 37.59 -12.24
CA LYS A 95 -9.54 36.59 -13.25
C LYS A 95 -10.69 35.64 -13.62
N ALA A 96 -11.88 35.85 -13.07
CA ALA A 96 -13.03 34.95 -13.19
C ALA A 96 -12.73 33.50 -12.75
N LEU A 97 -12.01 33.34 -11.63
CA LEU A 97 -11.65 32.07 -11.02
C LEU A 97 -12.34 31.89 -9.65
N THR A 98 -12.34 30.66 -9.15
CA THR A 98 -12.72 30.31 -7.78
C THR A 98 -11.73 29.28 -7.26
N SER A 99 -10.98 29.62 -6.22
CA SER A 99 -10.10 28.67 -5.55
C SER A 99 -10.85 27.91 -4.45
N VAL A 100 -10.52 26.63 -4.32
CA VAL A 100 -10.96 25.78 -3.21
C VAL A 100 -9.73 25.22 -2.54
N ARG A 101 -9.60 25.44 -1.24
CA ARG A 101 -8.52 24.91 -0.41
C ARG A 101 -9.04 23.76 0.42
N GLY A 102 -8.37 22.62 0.36
CA GLY A 102 -8.53 21.49 1.27
C GLY A 102 -7.25 21.30 2.07
N ILE A 103 -7.30 21.36 3.40
CA ILE A 103 -6.18 21.05 4.28
C ILE A 103 -6.54 19.86 5.16
N VAL A 104 -5.61 18.91 5.26
CA VAL A 104 -5.61 17.88 6.29
C VAL A 104 -4.28 17.96 7.01
N SER A 105 -4.32 18.18 8.32
CA SER A 105 -3.16 18.11 9.20
C SER A 105 -3.31 16.88 10.09
N TYR A 106 -2.38 15.94 9.92
CA TYR A 106 -2.37 14.67 10.63
C TYR A 106 -0.94 14.21 10.88
N ASP A 107 -0.80 13.31 11.84
CA ASP A 107 0.45 12.64 12.17
C ASP A 107 0.15 11.20 12.57
N VAL A 108 1.16 10.34 12.44
CA VAL A 108 1.05 8.92 12.72
C VAL A 108 2.11 8.51 13.72
N ALA A 109 1.68 7.89 14.82
CA ALA A 109 2.57 7.39 15.86
C ALA A 109 2.31 5.90 16.11
N VAL A 110 3.38 5.13 16.31
CA VAL A 110 3.30 3.71 16.67
C VAL A 110 3.42 3.57 18.18
N ARG A 111 2.37 3.06 18.84
CA ARG A 111 2.35 2.88 20.31
C ARG A 111 3.16 1.68 20.76
N ASP A 112 3.13 0.59 19.99
CA ASP A 112 3.89 -0.62 20.28
C ASP A 112 4.67 -1.09 19.04
N PRO A 113 5.94 -0.67 18.89
CA PRO A 113 6.74 -0.95 17.70
C PRO A 113 6.99 -2.44 17.45
N LYS A 114 7.00 -3.28 18.50
CA LYS A 114 7.26 -4.73 18.37
C LYS A 114 6.11 -5.48 17.68
N SER A 115 4.95 -4.83 17.53
CA SER A 115 3.78 -5.37 16.83
C SER A 115 3.89 -5.27 15.31
N PHE A 116 4.99 -4.72 14.79
CA PHE A 116 5.23 -4.55 13.36
C PHE A 116 6.54 -5.23 12.93
N ALA A 117 6.54 -5.77 11.73
CA ALA A 117 7.69 -6.34 11.06
C ALA A 117 7.68 -5.93 9.59
N ALA A 118 8.87 -5.82 9.00
CA ALA A 118 9.02 -5.58 7.58
C ALA A 118 10.08 -6.52 6.99
N ILE A 119 9.80 -7.02 5.79
CA ILE A 119 10.80 -7.62 4.92
C ILE A 119 11.08 -6.61 3.80
N LEU A 120 12.35 -6.40 3.48
CA LEU A 120 12.81 -5.33 2.56
C LEU A 120 13.55 -5.89 1.33
N ASP A 121 13.51 -7.20 1.13
CA ASP A 121 14.30 -7.95 0.15
C ASP A 121 13.49 -8.93 -0.67
N ILE A 122 12.21 -8.62 -0.89
CA ILE A 122 11.43 -9.37 -1.86
C ILE A 122 11.93 -8.99 -3.26
N THR A 123 12.74 -9.84 -3.87
CA THR A 123 13.28 -9.60 -5.22
C THR A 123 12.20 -9.81 -6.27
N THR A 124 12.08 -8.86 -7.22
CA THR A 124 11.14 -8.94 -8.36
C THR A 124 11.68 -9.66 -9.60
#